data_AF-A0A068WQN8-F1
#
_entry.id   AF-A0A068WQN8-F1
#
_cell.length_a   1.000
_cell.length_b   1.000
_cell.length_c   1.000
_cell.angle_alpha   90.00
_cell.angle_beta   90.00
_cell.angle_gamma   90.00
#
_symmetry.space_group_name_H-M   'P 1'
#
loop_
_entity.id
_entity.type
_entity.pdbx_description
1 polymer ?
#
loop_
_entity_poly.entity_id
_entity_poly.type
_entity_poly.pdbx_seq_one_letter_code
_entity_poly.pdbx_strand_id
1 'polypeptide(L)' 'MAKNANSIDISIALKTALLDELEQDKSIRNVYQQYGNRIFVPAERMKVISDCKKELEKLQHQKDQENSKQS' A
#
# COMPACT_ATOMS: atom_id res chain seq x y z
N MET A 1 13.74 -20.64 -3.84
CA MET A 1 12.55 -19.88 -4.29
C MET A 1 11.87 -19.09 -3.14
N ALA A 2 12.61 -18.61 -2.12
CA ALA A 2 12.01 -18.06 -0.89
C ALA A 2 12.04 -16.51 -0.76
N LYS A 3 12.54 -15.79 -1.77
CA LYS A 3 12.71 -14.32 -1.68
C LYS A 3 11.45 -13.51 -1.98
N ASN A 4 10.50 -14.06 -2.76
CA ASN A 4 9.34 -13.30 -3.26
C ASN A 4 8.17 -13.25 -2.28
N ALA A 5 7.80 -14.37 -1.64
CA ALA A 5 6.68 -14.40 -0.69
C ALA A 5 6.86 -13.39 0.46
N ASN A 6 8.09 -13.27 0.98
CA ASN A 6 8.44 -12.31 2.03
C ASN A 6 8.25 -10.84 1.57
N SER A 7 8.49 -10.54 0.28
CA SER A 7 8.33 -9.16 -0.23
C SER A 7 6.87 -8.72 -0.38
N ILE A 8 5.96 -9.63 -0.72
CA ILE A 8 4.53 -9.31 -0.86
C ILE A 8 3.89 -9.15 0.52
N ASP A 9 4.21 -10.03 1.47
CA ASP A 9 3.73 -9.92 2.85
C ASP A 9 4.14 -8.60 3.52
N ILE A 10 5.40 -8.19 3.33
CA ILE A 10 5.89 -6.88 3.81
C ILE A 10 5.12 -5.74 3.12
N SER A 11 4.88 -5.83 1.81
CA SER A 11 4.17 -4.80 1.06
C SER A 11 2.72 -4.64 1.53
N ILE A 12 2.04 -5.75 1.80
CA ILE A 12 0.68 -5.76 2.38
C ILE A 12 0.69 -5.10 3.75
N ALA A 13 1.59 -5.53 4.65
CA ALA A 13 1.67 -4.99 6.01
C ALA A 13 1.92 -3.47 6.02
N LEU A 14 2.84 -2.99 5.19
CA LEU A 14 3.14 -1.56 5.08
C LEU A 14 1.94 -0.76 4.54
N LYS A 15 1.23 -1.30 3.54
CA LYS A 15 0.05 -0.64 2.97
C LYS A 15 -1.12 -0.61 3.93
N THR A 16 -1.33 -1.67 4.72
CA THR A 16 -2.35 -1.70 5.76
C THR A 16 -2.06 -0.66 6.84
N ALA A 17 -0.83 -0.60 7.35
CA ALA A 17 -0.45 0.38 8.36
C ALA A 17 -0.66 1.82 7.87
N LEU A 18 -0.23 2.12 6.63
CA LEU A 18 -0.44 3.45 6.04
C LEU A 18 -1.94 3.78 5.90
N LEU A 19 -2.77 2.82 5.48
CA LEU A 19 -4.21 3.02 5.35
C LEU A 19 -4.84 3.31 6.71
N ASP A 20 -4.47 2.56 7.74
CA ASP A 20 -4.97 2.75 9.11
C ASP A 20 -4.63 4.15 9.64
N GLU A 21 -3.38 4.61 9.46
CA GLU A 21 -2.96 5.96 9.83
C GLU A 21 -3.79 7.02 9.09
N LEU A 22 -3.95 6.86 7.77
CA LEU A 22 -4.71 7.78 6.93
C LEU A 22 -6.22 7.76 7.21
N GLU A 23 -6.80 6.72 7.79
CA GLU A 23 -8.23 6.67 8.14
C GLU A 23 -8.51 7.15 9.56
N GLN A 24 -7.65 6.80 10.52
CA GLN A 24 -7.87 7.07 11.94
C GLN A 24 -7.42 8.47 12.37
N ASP A 25 -6.29 8.95 11.84
CA ASP A 25 -5.67 10.15 12.40
C ASP A 25 -6.21 11.43 11.74
N LYS A 26 -7.15 12.09 12.42
CA LYS A 26 -7.71 13.39 12.01
C LYS A 26 -6.68 14.53 12.10
N SER A 27 -5.54 14.32 12.75
CA SER A 27 -4.45 15.29 12.88
C SER A 27 -3.55 15.37 11.64
N ILE A 28 -3.60 14.37 10.75
CA ILE A 28 -2.93 14.42 9.44
C ILE A 28 -3.61 15.48 8.57
N ARG A 29 -2.98 16.67 8.53
CA ARG A 29 -3.46 17.83 7.75
C ARG A 29 -2.96 17.83 6.32
N ASN A 30 -1.71 17.42 6.09
CA ASN A 30 -1.07 17.49 4.79
C ASN A 30 -0.57 16.11 4.38
N VAL A 31 -1.11 15.57 3.29
CA VAL A 31 -0.64 14.34 2.66
C VAL A 31 0.14 14.72 1.41
N TYR A 32 1.28 14.08 1.20
CA TYR A 32 2.11 14.30 0.02
C TYR A 32 2.38 12.99 -0.69
N GLN A 33 2.40 13.01 -2.02
CA GLN A 33 2.79 11.87 -2.84
C GLN A 33 4.10 12.18 -3.55
N GLN A 34 5.00 11.20 -3.56
CA GLN A 34 6.26 11.31 -4.29
C GLN A 34 6.00 11.22 -5.81
N TYR A 35 6.49 12.22 -6.54
CA TYR A 35 6.48 12.26 -8.00
C TYR A 35 7.92 12.17 -8.52
N GLY A 36 8.23 11.06 -9.20
CA GLY A 36 9.59 10.74 -9.61
C GLY A 36 10.52 10.51 -8.41
N ASN A 37 11.75 11.03 -8.46
CA ASN A 37 12.78 10.69 -7.47
C ASN A 37 13.01 11.74 -6.37
N ARG A 38 12.43 12.94 -6.47
CA ARG A 38 12.81 14.06 -5.59
C ARG A 38 11.69 15.02 -5.20
N ILE A 39 10.52 14.93 -5.82
CA ILE A 39 9.47 15.93 -5.62
C ILE A 39 8.33 15.29 -4.82
N PHE A 40 7.89 15.97 -3.78
CA PHE A 40 6.69 15.63 -3.03
C PHE A 40 5.62 16.67 -3.34
N VAL A 41 4.52 16.23 -3.93
CA VAL A 41 3.40 17.10 -4.29
C VAL A 41 2.26 16.88 -3.31
N PRO A 42 1.52 17.94 -2.90
CA PRO A 42 0.32 17.77 -2.11
C PRO A 42 -0.63 16.79 -2.79
N ALA A 43 -1.19 15.86 -2.02
CA ALA A 43 -2.13 14.87 -2.49
C ALA A 43 -3.40 14.92 -1.63
N GLU A 44 -4.54 14.72 -2.26
CA GLU A 44 -5.80 14.63 -1.54
C GLU A 44 -5.82 13.34 -0.73
N ARG A 45 -5.99 13.46 0.59
CA ARG A 45 -6.06 12.33 1.53
C ARG A 45 -7.04 11.24 1.06
N MET A 46 -8.24 11.63 0.64
CA MET A 46 -9.25 10.68 0.15
C MET A 46 -8.81 9.93 -1.11
N LYS A 47 -8.08 10.61 -2.01
CA LYS A 47 -7.51 9.96 -3.19
C LYS A 47 -6.43 8.95 -2.80
N VAL A 48 -5.53 9.31 -1.89
CA VAL A 48 -4.46 8.43 -1.40
C VAL A 48 -5.03 7.20 -0.69
N ILE A 49 -6.08 7.36 0.11
CA ILE A 49 -6.81 6.26 0.75
C ILE A 49 -7.41 5.32 -0.31
N SER A 50 -8.11 5.86 -1.30
CA SER A 50 -8.68 5.08 -2.41
C SER A 50 -7.59 4.31 -3.17
N ASP A 51 -6.47 4.97 -3.47
CA ASP A 51 -5.35 4.36 -4.19
C ASP A 51 -4.69 3.25 -3.35
N CYS A 52 -4.51 3.45 -2.03
CA CYS A 52 -4.00 2.43 -1.12
C CYS A 52 -4.91 1.19 -1.08
N LYS A 53 -6.23 1.37 -1.00
CA LYS A 53 -7.19 0.24 -1.01
C LYS A 53 -7.08 -0.61 -2.28
N LYS A 54 -7.01 0.05 -3.44
CA LYS A 54 -6.85 -0.64 -4.74
C LYS A 54 -5.53 -1.39 -4.85
N GLU A 55 -4.45 -0.83 -4.32
CA GLU A 55 -3.15 -1.50 -4.31
C GLU A 55 -3.13 -2.70 -3.36
N LEU A 56 -3.75 -2.57 -2.19
CA LEU A 56 -3.90 -3.66 -1.23
C LEU A 56 -4.65 -4.85 -1.81
N GLU A 57 -5.77 -4.59 -2.49
CA GLU A 57 -6.56 -5.62 -3.19
C GLU A 57 -5.72 -6.36 -4.24
N LYS A 58 -4.93 -5.62 -5.03
CA LYS A 58 -4.01 -6.21 -6.02
C LYS A 58 -2.93 -7.07 -5.36
N LEU A 59 -2.33 -6.61 -4.27
CA LEU A 59 -1.29 -7.35 -3.55
C LEU A 59 -1.86 -8.64 -2.93
N GLN A 60 -3.08 -8.58 -2.38
CA GLN A 60 -3.74 -9.75 -1.83
C GLN A 60 -4.05 -10.78 -2.92
N HIS A 61 -4.58 -10.36 -4.07
CA HIS A 61 -4.79 -11.25 -5.21
C HIS A 61 -3.49 -11.86 -5.75
N GLN A 62 -2.39 -11.10 -5.78
CA GLN A 62 -1.09 -11.62 -6.16
C GLN A 62 -0.62 -12.71 -5.20
N LYS A 63 -0.75 -12.48 -3.89
CA LYS A 63 -0.42 -13.47 -2.85
C LYS A 63 -1.22 -14.76 -3.02
N ASP A 64 -2.52 -14.65 -3.26
CA ASP A 64 -3.40 -15.81 -3.43
C ASP A 64 -3.02 -16.62 -4.68
N GLN A 65 -2.62 -15.95 -5.77
CA GLN A 65 -2.10 -16.59 -6.97
C GLN A 65 -0.73 -17.26 -6.78
N GLU A 66 0.17 -16.67 -5.98
CA GLU A 66 1.46 -17.29 -5.66
C GLU A 66 1.28 -18.55 -4.80
N ASN A 67 0.42 -18.49 -3.78
CA ASN A 67 0.12 -19.64 -2.91
C ASN A 67 -0.51 -20.80 -3.68
N SER A 68 -1.39 -20.48 -4.65
CA SER A 68 -2.05 -21.48 -5.50
C SER A 68 -1.09 -22.18 -6.48
N LYS A 69 0.06 -21.56 -6.82
CA LYS A 69 1.09 -22.16 -7.70
C LYS A 69 2.12 -23.00 -6.94
N GLN A 70 2.17 -22.89 -5.62
CA GLN A 70 3.08 -23.64 -4.75
C GLN A 70 2.43 -24.89 -4.14
N SER A 71 1.10 -25.05 -4.27
CA SER A 71 0.34 -26.25 -3.91
C SER A 71 0.29 -27.24 -5.08
#